data_AF-F0H223-F1
#
_entry.id   AF-F0H223-F1
#
_cell.length_a   1.000
_cell.length_b   1.000
_cell.length_c   1.000
_cell.angle_alpha   90.00
_cell.angle_beta   90.00
_cell.angle_gamma   90.00
#
_symmetry.space_group_name_H-M   'P 1'
#
loop_
_entity.id
_entity.type
_entity.pdbx_description
1 polymer ?
#
loop_
_entity_poly.entity_id
_entity_poly.type
_entity_poly.pdbx_seq_one_letter_code
_entity_poly.pdbx_strand_id
1 'polypeptide(L)' 'MAEFEKGDKVMLTEDLNWSISKGEVGIVIDWDFFDFTKVKFDNGEEVLVDNRKLMKV' A
#
# COMPACT_ATOMS: atom_id res chain seq x y z
N MET A 1 11.37 10.03 -9.22
CA MET A 1 11.80 8.86 -8.44
C MET A 1 10.54 8.35 -7.77
N ALA A 2 10.16 7.09 -8.01
CA ALA A 2 9.03 6.47 -7.32
C ALA A 2 9.52 5.98 -5.95
N GLU A 3 8.73 6.19 -4.89
CA GLU A 3 9.11 5.78 -3.53
C GLU A 3 8.93 4.27 -3.34
N PHE A 4 7.99 3.68 -4.07
CA PHE A 4 7.69 2.26 -4.08
C PHE A 4 7.70 1.67 -5.50
N GLU A 5 8.17 0.44 -5.62
CA GLU A 5 8.23 -0.30 -6.88
C GLU A 5 7.23 -1.45 -6.91
N LYS A 6 6.78 -1.83 -8.10
CA LYS A 6 5.91 -2.99 -8.27
C LYS A 6 6.58 -4.25 -7.74
N GLY A 7 5.90 -4.95 -6.85
CA GLY A 7 6.39 -6.13 -6.15
C GLY A 7 6.93 -5.85 -4.74
N ASP A 8 7.09 -4.58 -4.36
CA ASP A 8 7.49 -4.22 -3.00
C ASP A 8 6.43 -4.67 -1.99
N LYS A 9 6.90 -5.19 -0.86
CA LYS A 9 6.05 -5.39 0.31
C LYS A 9 5.99 -4.10 1.10
N VAL A 10 4.76 -3.70 1.42
CA VAL A 10 4.47 -2.50 2.18
C VAL A 10 3.52 -2.83 3.32
N MET A 11 3.66 -2.12 4.42
CA MET A 11 2.77 -2.21 5.57
C MET A 11 2.05 -0.89 5.75
N LEU A 12 0.77 -0.98 6.12
CA LEU A 12 -0.02 0.18 6.50
C LEU A 12 0.40 0.73 7.86
N THR A 13 0.65 2.02 7.91
CA THR A 13 1.00 2.74 9.14
C THR A 13 -0.22 3.29 9.88
N GLU A 14 -1.39 3.28 9.23
CA GLU A 14 -2.66 3.81 9.73
C GLU A 14 -3.85 2.98 9.19
N ASP A 15 -5.02 3.10 9.82
CA ASP A 15 -6.27 2.49 9.35
C ASP A 15 -6.76 3.18 8.07
N LEU A 16 -7.23 2.39 7.10
CA LEU A 16 -7.63 2.90 5.79
C LEU A 16 -9.15 2.93 5.63
N ASN A 17 -9.81 1.83 5.99
CA ASN A 17 -11.26 1.70 5.98
C ASN A 17 -11.69 0.60 6.99
N TRP A 18 -12.93 0.13 6.88
CA TRP A 18 -13.48 -0.91 7.75
C TRP A 18 -13.01 -2.33 7.40
N SER A 19 -12.31 -2.54 6.27
CA SER A 19 -11.81 -3.84 5.81
C SER A 19 -10.27 -3.98 5.87
N ILE A 20 -9.52 -2.88 6.03
CA ILE A 20 -8.06 -2.84 6.00
C ILE A 20 -7.56 -1.92 7.13
N SER A 21 -6.79 -2.50 8.05
CA SER A 21 -6.34 -1.83 9.29
C SER A 21 -4.84 -1.55 9.32
N LYS A 22 -4.40 -0.70 10.25
CA LYS A 22 -3.00 -0.45 10.54
C LYS A 22 -2.25 -1.75 10.83
N GLY A 23 -1.05 -1.88 10.27
CA GLY A 23 -0.17 -3.04 10.41
C GLY A 23 -0.44 -4.13 9.37
N GLU A 24 -1.47 -3.98 8.55
CA GLU A 24 -1.75 -4.91 7.46
C GLU A 24 -0.70 -4.79 6.37
N VAL A 25 -0.27 -5.94 5.83
CA VAL A 25 0.76 -6.03 4.81
C VAL A 25 0.11 -6.22 3.46
N GLY A 26 0.63 -5.53 2.46
CA GLY A 26 0.23 -5.67 1.07
C GLY A 26 1.43 -5.66 0.14
N ILE A 27 1.14 -5.93 -1.13
CA ILE A 27 2.13 -5.93 -2.21
C ILE A 27 1.76 -4.83 -3.19
N VAL A 28 2.74 -4.01 -3.56
CA VAL A 28 2.57 -2.99 -4.59
C VAL A 28 2.35 -3.67 -5.95
N ILE A 29 1.22 -3.41 -6.58
CA ILE A 29 0.85 -4.04 -7.87
C ILE A 29 0.94 -3.09 -9.05
N ASP A 30 0.91 -1.79 -8.79
CA ASP A 30 1.08 -0.73 -9.77
C ASP A 30 2.00 0.35 -9.22
N TRP A 31 2.80 0.91 -10.12
CA TRP A 31 3.82 1.90 -9.80
C TRP A 31 3.18 3.18 -9.28
N ASP A 32 3.92 3.84 -8.41
CA ASP A 32 3.53 5.03 -7.67
C ASP A 32 3.15 6.22 -8.60
N PHE A 33 1.91 6.72 -8.46
CA PHE A 33 1.46 7.95 -9.12
C PHE A 33 1.69 9.15 -8.18
N PHE A 34 2.92 9.65 -8.12
CA PHE A 34 3.37 10.79 -7.28
C PHE A 34 3.07 10.67 -5.77
N ASP A 35 1.79 10.67 -5.37
CA ASP A 35 1.31 10.68 -3.99
C ASP A 35 0.59 9.37 -3.59
N PHE A 36 0.28 8.48 -4.55
CA PHE A 36 -0.49 7.26 -4.29
C PHE A 36 0.07 6.01 -4.97
N THR A 37 0.08 4.90 -4.22
CA THR A 37 0.52 3.58 -4.66
C THR A 37 -0.63 2.59 -4.65
N LYS A 38 -0.76 1.76 -5.70
CA LYS A 38 -1.77 0.69 -5.74
C LYS A 38 -1.25 -0.56 -5.03
N VAL A 39 -1.90 -0.93 -3.94
CA VAL A 39 -1.51 -2.05 -3.08
C VAL A 39 -2.58 -3.12 -3.12
N LYS A 40 -2.15 -4.38 -3.25
CA LYS A 40 -3.01 -5.55 -3.04
C LYS A 40 -2.77 -6.12 -1.65
N PHE A 41 -3.81 -6.14 -0.83
CA PHE A 41 -3.76 -6.68 0.53
C PHE A 41 -4.06 -8.18 0.57
N ASP A 42 -3.75 -8.81 1.71
CA ASP A 42 -3.95 -10.26 1.92
C ASP A 42 -5.42 -10.68 1.80
N ASN A 43 -6.35 -9.76 2.07
CA ASN A 43 -7.78 -9.95 1.88
C ASN A 43 -8.21 -10.01 0.38
N GLY A 44 -7.26 -9.77 -0.54
CA GLY A 44 -7.46 -9.76 -1.98
C GLY A 44 -7.92 -8.42 -2.56
N GLU A 45 -8.20 -7.42 -1.71
CA GLU A 45 -8.59 -6.08 -2.14
C GLU A 45 -7.40 -5.33 -2.75
N GLU A 46 -7.68 -4.60 -3.83
CA GLU A 46 -6.72 -3.71 -4.48
C GLU A 46 -7.13 -2.26 -4.19
N VAL A 47 -6.31 -1.54 -3.45
CA VAL A 47 -6.63 -0.18 -2.98
C VAL A 47 -5.51 0.78 -3.36
N LEU A 48 -5.90 1.99 -3.76
CA LEU A 48 -4.98 3.11 -3.90
C LEU A 48 -4.73 3.71 -2.52
N VAL A 49 -3.48 3.68 -2.08
CA VAL A 49 -3.06 4.13 -0.75
C VAL A 49 -2.13 5.32 -0.89
N ASP A 50 -2.32 6.34 -0.06
CA ASP A 50 -1.38 7.47 0.03
C ASP A 50 -0.01 6.97 0.51
N ASN A 51 1.06 7.35 -0.18
CA ASN A 51 2.42 6.91 0.11
C ASN A 51 2.83 7.16 1.56
N ARG A 52 2.34 8.25 2.16
CA ARG A 52 2.62 8.61 3.57
C ARG A 52 2.07 7.60 4.56
N LYS A 53 1.09 6.79 4.13
CA LYS A 53 0.49 5.73 4.94
C LYS A 53 1.19 4.39 4.75
N LEU A 54 2.13 4.28 3.82
CA LEU A 54 2.85 3.05 3.53
C LEU A 54 4.26 3.09 4.11
N MET A 55 4.72 1.94 4.57
CA MET A 55 6.10 1.71 4.99
C MET A 55 6.63 0.47 4.28
N LYS A 56 7.81 0.56 3.66
CA LYS A 56 8.45 -0.61 3.02
C LYS A 56 8.95 -1.60 4.08
N VAL A 57 8.73 -2.90 3.84
CA VAL A 57 9.05 -4.01 4.77
C VAL A 57 9.94 -5.05 4.10
#